data_AF-A0A442XGR7-F1
#
_entry.id   AF-A0A442XGR7-F1
#
_cell.length_a   1.000
_cell.length_b   1.000
_cell.length_c   1.000
_cell.angle_alpha   90.00
_cell.angle_beta   90.00
_cell.angle_gamma   90.00
#
_symmetry.space_group_name_H-M   'P 1'
#
loop_
_entity.id
_entity.type
_entity.pdbx_description
1 polymer ?
#
loop_
_entity_poly.entity_id
_entity_poly.type
_entity_poly.pdbx_seq_one_letter_code
_entity_poly.pdbx_strand_id
1 'polypeptide(L)'
;MRQQLFQKTTVSVLAGLLILAAPGIGAAEPLAGSKGDKRFAVHFPAGSTGDCPKAYKAYVAASGHSAYATTFQSRVTDLYIICGSKLNAPSQQAAEESALGNCQAGLTRWKVKTAAGGCGIAASK
;
A
#
# COMPACT_ATOMS: atom_id res chain seq x y z
N MET A 1 0.30 -65.75 9.67
CA MET A 1 1.54 -65.16 10.22
C MET A 1 1.87 -63.90 9.45
N ARG A 2 2.31 -62.82 10.14
CA ARG A 2 3.09 -61.65 9.65
C ARG A 2 2.42 -60.84 8.50
N GLN A 3 2.16 -59.53 8.59
CA GLN A 3 2.87 -58.47 9.28
C GLN A 3 1.89 -57.38 9.72
N GLN A 4 1.87 -57.13 11.01
CA GLN A 4 1.45 -55.84 11.55
C GLN A 4 2.58 -54.81 11.35
N LEU A 5 2.20 -53.54 11.41
CA LEU A 5 2.97 -52.47 12.05
C LEU A 5 3.86 -51.51 11.21
N PHE A 6 3.74 -51.41 9.88
CA PHE A 6 4.65 -50.51 9.12
C PHE A 6 4.03 -49.63 8.02
N GLN A 7 2.78 -49.21 8.13
CA GLN A 7 2.16 -48.34 7.10
C GLN A 7 1.58 -47.01 7.61
N LYS A 8 1.80 -46.63 8.88
CA LYS A 8 1.13 -45.46 9.46
C LYS A 8 2.07 -44.48 10.18
N THR A 9 3.23 -44.17 9.60
CA THR A 9 4.14 -43.20 10.26
C THR A 9 4.94 -42.29 9.31
N THR A 10 4.64 -42.23 8.01
CA THR A 10 5.47 -41.46 7.06
C THR A 10 4.76 -40.33 6.30
N VAL A 11 3.52 -39.98 6.63
CA VAL A 11 2.83 -38.83 6.02
C VAL A 11 2.26 -37.91 7.10
N SER A 12 3.11 -37.45 8.01
CA SER A 12 2.74 -36.36 8.94
C SER A 12 3.87 -35.33 9.12
N VAL A 13 5.11 -35.70 8.79
CA VAL A 13 6.26 -34.79 8.96
C VAL A 13 6.41 -33.79 7.80
N LEU A 14 5.80 -34.03 6.63
CA LEU A 14 5.92 -33.10 5.48
C LEU A 14 5.02 -31.85 5.60
N ALA A 15 3.99 -31.88 6.45
CA ALA A 15 3.11 -30.73 6.66
C ALA A 15 3.70 -29.70 7.66
N GLY A 16 4.66 -30.11 8.49
CA GLY A 16 5.27 -29.23 9.50
C GLY A 16 6.34 -28.29 8.95
N LEU A 17 6.95 -28.61 7.80
CA LEU A 17 8.07 -27.84 7.25
C LEU A 17 7.69 -26.75 6.25
N LEU A 18 6.41 -26.64 5.86
CA LEU A 18 5.94 -25.64 4.89
C LEU A 18 5.55 -24.29 5.51
N ILE A 19 5.61 -24.16 6.84
CA ILE A 19 5.22 -22.91 7.53
C ILE A 19 6.39 -21.89 7.59
N LEU A 20 7.62 -22.29 7.29
CA LEU A 20 8.80 -21.39 7.35
C LEU A 20 9.21 -20.77 6.00
N ALA A 21 8.44 -20.95 4.94
CA ALA A 21 8.76 -20.41 3.61
C ALA A 21 7.74 -19.41 3.07
N ALA A 22 7.02 -18.70 3.94
CA ALA A 22 6.46 -17.42 3.52
C ALA A 22 7.65 -16.44 3.44
N PRO A 23 8.07 -15.98 2.25
CA PRO A 23 9.00 -14.87 2.19
C PRO A 23 8.35 -13.76 3.01
N GLY A 24 9.11 -13.19 3.94
CA GLY A 24 8.68 -12.04 4.71
C GLY A 24 8.19 -10.98 3.75
N ILE A 25 6.87 -10.93 3.56
CA ILE A 25 6.17 -9.70 3.31
C ILE A 25 6.38 -8.98 4.63
N GLY A 26 7.51 -8.29 4.74
CA GLY A 26 7.75 -7.38 5.84
C GLY A 26 6.50 -6.54 5.90
N ALA A 27 5.72 -6.71 6.97
CA ALA A 27 4.72 -5.72 7.33
C ALA A 27 5.53 -4.43 7.36
N ALA A 28 5.36 -3.60 6.33
CA ALA A 28 6.08 -2.34 6.28
C ALA A 28 5.71 -1.65 7.58
N GLU A 29 6.70 -1.40 8.43
CA GLU A 29 6.46 -0.75 9.71
C GLU A 29 5.64 0.52 9.44
N PRO A 30 4.60 0.79 10.26
CA PRO A 30 3.78 1.97 10.09
C PRO A 30 4.68 3.19 9.92
N LEU A 31 4.47 3.97 8.86
CA LEU A 31 5.29 5.16 8.52
C LEU A 31 5.02 6.33 9.50
N ALA A 32 4.45 6.03 10.67
CA ALA A 32 3.98 6.97 11.68
C ALA A 32 5.17 7.65 12.38
N GLY A 33 5.40 8.92 12.02
CA GLY A 33 6.35 9.82 12.67
C GLY A 33 5.96 11.27 12.40
N SER A 34 6.51 12.23 13.15
CA SER A 34 6.14 13.68 13.11
C SER A 34 6.25 14.35 11.74
N LYS A 35 6.78 13.65 10.74
CA LYS A 35 6.77 14.03 9.33
C LYS A 35 6.76 12.80 8.42
N GLY A 36 6.00 11.77 8.80
CA GLY A 36 5.46 10.74 7.93
C GLY A 36 6.31 10.26 6.78
N ASP A 37 7.00 9.13 6.92
CA ASP A 37 7.97 8.64 5.94
C ASP A 37 7.44 8.77 4.51
N LYS A 38 7.96 9.78 3.81
CA LYS A 38 7.63 10.05 2.42
C LYS A 38 8.40 9.06 1.59
N ARG A 39 7.74 8.04 1.03
CA ARG A 39 8.41 7.15 0.08
C ARG A 39 8.85 7.89 -1.19
N PHE A 40 8.15 8.98 -1.55
CA PHE A 40 8.54 9.92 -2.60
C PHE A 40 7.85 11.29 -2.43
N ALA A 41 8.44 12.34 -3.01
CA ALA A 41 7.89 13.69 -2.92
C ALA A 41 6.62 13.85 -3.77
N VAL A 42 5.56 14.40 -3.17
CA VAL A 42 4.36 14.84 -3.91
C VAL A 42 4.59 16.28 -4.37
N HIS A 43 4.62 16.51 -5.68
CA HIS A 43 4.85 17.83 -6.24
C HIS A 43 3.74 18.22 -7.22
N PHE A 44 2.96 19.23 -6.85
CA PHE A 44 2.01 19.85 -7.77
C PHE A 44 2.58 21.21 -8.21
N PRO A 45 2.73 21.47 -9.53
CA PRO A 45 3.06 22.79 -10.04
C PRO A 45 2.12 23.87 -9.48
N ALA A 46 2.63 25.09 -9.29
CA ALA A 46 1.81 26.22 -8.85
C ALA A 46 0.61 26.40 -9.79
N GLY A 47 -0.58 26.61 -9.20
CA GLY A 47 -1.83 26.71 -9.98
C GLY A 47 -2.47 25.36 -10.35
N SER A 48 -1.90 24.21 -9.95
CA SER A 48 -2.53 22.90 -10.17
C SER A 48 -3.93 22.83 -9.56
N THR A 49 -4.89 22.41 -10.36
CA THR A 49 -6.30 22.20 -9.98
C THR A 49 -6.66 20.71 -9.99
N GLY A 50 -7.88 20.38 -9.53
CA GLY A 50 -8.39 19.01 -9.50
C GLY A 50 -8.36 18.34 -8.13
N ASP A 51 -8.84 17.10 -8.08
CA ASP A 51 -9.12 16.40 -6.84
C ASP A 51 -7.86 15.96 -6.08
N CYS A 52 -6.79 15.59 -6.79
CA CYS A 52 -5.56 15.12 -6.15
C CYS A 52 -4.79 16.21 -5.38
N PRO A 53 -4.57 17.43 -5.92
CA PRO A 53 -4.05 18.54 -5.13
C PRO A 53 -4.95 18.90 -3.94
N LYS A 54 -6.28 18.84 -4.10
CA LYS A 54 -7.25 19.11 -3.02
C LYS A 54 -7.16 18.07 -1.90
N ALA A 55 -7.12 16.79 -2.25
CA ALA A 55 -6.97 15.68 -1.32
C ALA A 55 -5.64 15.74 -0.57
N TYR A 56 -4.54 16.11 -1.25
CA TYR A 56 -3.25 16.28 -0.59
C TYR A 56 -3.25 17.43 0.42
N LYS A 57 -3.87 18.58 0.09
CA LYS A 57 -4.05 19.69 1.04
C LYS A 57 -4.88 19.26 2.26
N ALA A 58 -5.94 18.49 2.05
CA ALA A 58 -6.75 17.95 3.14
C ALA A 58 -5.95 16.99 4.04
N TYR A 59 -5.12 16.13 3.45
CA TYR A 59 -4.15 15.31 4.18
C TYR A 59 -3.20 16.17 5.02
N VAL A 60 -2.63 17.24 4.44
CA VAL A 60 -1.72 18.15 5.18
C VAL A 60 -2.45 18.81 6.36
N ALA A 61 -3.71 19.17 6.22
CA ALA A 61 -4.51 19.81 7.27
C ALA A 61 -5.03 18.85 8.35
N ALA A 62 -5.14 17.55 8.08
CA ALA A 62 -5.65 16.58 9.06
C ALA A 62 -4.71 16.42 10.28
N SER A 63 -5.25 16.14 11.46
CA SER A 63 -4.48 16.04 12.70
C SER A 63 -4.27 14.61 13.20
N GLY A 64 -5.10 13.65 12.77
CA GLY A 64 -5.00 12.24 13.16
C GLY A 64 -4.45 11.34 12.06
N HIS A 65 -4.49 10.03 12.30
CA HIS A 65 -4.00 9.00 11.39
C HIS A 65 -4.56 9.18 9.97
N SER A 66 -3.70 9.61 9.07
CA SER A 66 -4.05 9.99 7.72
C SER A 66 -2.97 9.52 6.76
N ALA A 67 -3.36 9.16 5.55
CA ALA A 67 -2.43 8.78 4.51
C ALA A 67 -2.88 9.29 3.15
N TYR A 68 -1.90 9.50 2.28
CA TYR A 68 -2.04 9.91 0.90
C TYR A 68 -1.23 8.99 0.01
N ALA A 69 -1.94 8.30 -0.88
CA ALA A 69 -1.37 7.46 -1.92
C ALA A 69 -1.54 8.13 -3.27
N THR A 70 -0.57 7.98 -4.15
CA THR A 70 -0.69 8.43 -5.54
C THR A 70 0.15 7.56 -6.46
N THR A 71 -0.18 7.58 -7.74
CA THR A 71 0.70 7.06 -8.80
C THR A 71 2.05 7.76 -8.74
N PHE A 72 3.14 7.01 -8.92
CA PHE A 72 4.49 7.56 -8.89
C PHE A 72 4.62 8.74 -9.85
N GLN A 73 4.69 9.94 -9.29
CA GLN A 73 4.79 11.13 -10.08
C GLN A 73 6.21 11.24 -10.63
N SER A 74 6.34 10.89 -11.92
CA SER A 74 7.32 11.43 -12.87
C SER A 74 8.75 10.89 -12.83
N ARG A 75 9.15 10.27 -13.94
CA ARG A 75 10.21 10.87 -14.77
C ARG A 75 10.00 10.82 -16.29
N VAL A 76 9.05 10.05 -16.86
CA VAL A 76 9.01 9.95 -18.35
C VAL A 76 7.64 9.81 -19.04
N THR A 77 6.53 9.37 -18.40
CA THR A 77 5.40 8.89 -19.26
C THR A 77 3.96 8.95 -18.74
N ASP A 78 3.68 9.23 -17.47
CA ASP A 78 2.30 9.14 -16.96
C ASP A 78 1.59 10.52 -17.03
N LEU A 79 0.72 10.71 -18.03
CA LEU A 79 -0.06 11.94 -18.28
C LEU A 79 -1.17 12.18 -17.23
N TYR A 80 -1.51 11.17 -16.43
CA TYR A 80 -2.63 11.20 -15.49
C TYR A 80 -2.16 10.79 -14.09
N ILE A 81 -2.51 11.61 -13.10
CA ILE A 81 -2.24 11.32 -11.68
C ILE A 81 -3.49 10.74 -11.06
N ILE A 82 -3.38 9.53 -10.53
CA ILE A 82 -4.41 8.94 -9.68
C ILE A 82 -3.95 9.03 -8.24
N CYS A 83 -4.87 9.35 -7.33
CA CYS A 83 -4.59 9.44 -5.91
C CYS A 83 -5.71 8.81 -5.08
N GLY A 84 -5.37 8.49 -3.83
CA GLY A 84 -6.30 8.08 -2.80
C GLY A 84 -5.85 8.66 -1.46
N SER A 85 -6.80 9.01 -0.61
CA SER A 85 -6.50 9.50 0.73
C SER A 85 -7.47 8.94 1.75
N LYS A 86 -7.00 8.77 2.98
CA LYS A 86 -7.83 8.53 4.15
C LYS A 86 -7.41 9.49 5.23
N LEU A 87 -8.36 10.19 5.83
CA LEU A 87 -8.13 11.17 6.89
C LEU A 87 -8.70 10.65 8.19
N ASN A 88 -7.98 10.89 9.30
CA ASN A 88 -8.42 10.59 10.66
C ASN A 88 -9.00 9.17 10.82
N ALA A 89 -8.28 8.18 10.31
CA ALA A 89 -8.57 6.76 10.48
C ALA A 89 -8.38 6.33 11.96
N PRO A 90 -8.93 5.18 12.36
CA PRO A 90 -8.73 4.64 13.71
C PRO A 90 -7.28 4.22 14.00
N SER A 91 -6.45 3.99 12.97
CA SER A 91 -5.03 3.67 13.10
C SER A 91 -4.26 4.10 11.84
N GLN A 92 -2.93 4.21 11.93
CA GLN A 92 -2.10 4.54 10.77
C GLN A 92 -2.25 3.51 9.66
N GLN A 93 -2.21 2.23 10.03
CA GLN A 93 -2.35 1.14 9.08
C GLN A 93 -3.68 1.21 8.33
N ALA A 94 -4.78 1.51 9.03
CA ALA A 94 -6.09 1.69 8.39
C ALA A 94 -6.11 2.90 7.44
N ALA A 95 -5.37 3.96 7.76
CA ALA A 95 -5.22 5.11 6.87
C ALA A 95 -4.48 4.73 5.58
N GLU A 96 -3.33 4.06 5.72
CA GLU A 96 -2.50 3.65 4.59
C GLU A 96 -3.21 2.64 3.68
N GLU A 97 -3.81 1.61 4.26
CA GLU A 97 -4.55 0.59 3.49
C GLU A 97 -5.70 1.21 2.70
N SER A 98 -6.49 2.08 3.35
CA SER A 98 -7.59 2.80 2.69
C SER A 98 -7.09 3.74 1.59
N ALA A 99 -6.02 4.51 1.85
CA ALA A 99 -5.46 5.43 0.87
C ALA A 99 -4.93 4.69 -0.36
N LEU A 100 -4.18 3.60 -0.16
CA LEU A 100 -3.64 2.77 -1.22
C LEU A 100 -4.75 2.09 -2.02
N GLY A 101 -5.73 1.48 -1.34
CA GLY A 101 -6.87 0.84 -1.98
C GLY A 101 -7.69 1.80 -2.83
N ASN A 102 -7.94 3.03 -2.34
CA ASN A 102 -8.64 4.07 -3.09
C ASN A 102 -7.86 4.48 -4.36
N CYS A 103 -6.54 4.60 -4.28
CA CYS A 103 -5.72 4.91 -5.44
C CYS A 103 -5.77 3.77 -6.47
N GLN A 104 -5.62 2.51 -6.03
CA GLN A 104 -5.70 1.34 -6.89
C GLN A 104 -7.07 1.20 -7.55
N ALA A 105 -8.15 1.49 -6.83
CA ALA A 105 -9.50 1.53 -7.38
C ALA A 105 -9.65 2.58 -8.48
N GLY A 106 -9.02 3.74 -8.33
CA GLY A 106 -8.96 4.78 -9.37
C GLY A 106 -8.24 4.30 -10.64
N LEU A 107 -7.10 3.62 -10.50
CA LEU A 107 -6.37 3.03 -11.63
C LEU A 107 -7.26 2.06 -12.42
N THR A 108 -7.97 1.17 -11.71
CA THR A 108 -8.88 0.20 -12.31
C THR A 108 -10.08 0.86 -12.97
N ARG A 109 -10.74 1.80 -12.27
CA ARG A 109 -11.94 2.51 -12.76
C ARG A 109 -11.66 3.25 -14.06
N TRP A 110 -10.50 3.91 -14.13
CA TRP A 110 -10.13 4.76 -15.25
C TRP A 110 -9.20 4.07 -16.26
N LYS A 111 -8.90 2.78 -16.05
CA LYS A 111 -8.06 1.95 -16.92
C LYS A 111 -6.70 2.60 -17.22
N VAL A 112 -6.15 3.31 -16.23
CA VAL A 112 -4.86 4.00 -16.37
C VAL A 112 -3.74 2.97 -16.34
N LYS A 113 -2.97 2.91 -17.41
CA LYS A 113 -1.74 2.10 -17.48
C LYS A 113 -0.59 2.96 -16.98
N THR A 114 -0.02 2.61 -15.83
CA THR A 114 1.15 3.30 -15.28
C THR A 114 2.42 2.64 -15.79
N ALA A 115 3.38 3.41 -16.29
CA ALA A 115 4.69 2.87 -16.66
C ALA A 115 5.54 2.50 -15.42
N ALA A 116 5.31 3.18 -14.30
CA ALA A 116 6.18 3.15 -13.11
C ALA A 116 5.66 2.32 -11.91
N GLY A 117 4.79 1.32 -12.13
CA GLY A 117 4.45 0.35 -11.07
C GLY A 117 3.28 0.70 -10.15
N GLY A 118 2.33 1.54 -10.60
CA GLY A 118 1.04 1.74 -9.93
C GLY A 118 1.04 2.76 -8.81
N CYS A 119 0.14 2.57 -7.83
CA CYS A 119 -0.03 3.45 -6.68
C CYS A 119 0.93 3.11 -5.55
N GLY A 120 1.45 4.13 -4.88
CA GLY A 120 2.22 4.00 -3.65
C GLY A 120 1.81 5.02 -2.59
N ILE A 121 2.05 4.70 -1.32
CA ILE A 121 1.92 5.67 -0.22
C ILE A 121 3.02 6.72 -0.39
N ALA A 122 2.60 7.97 -0.59
CA ALA A 122 3.52 9.09 -0.75
C ALA A 122 3.71 9.87 0.55
N ALA A 123 2.70 9.88 1.44
CA ALA A 123 2.78 10.49 2.75
C ALA A 123 1.79 9.82 3.72
N SER A 124 2.13 9.75 5.00
CA SER A 124 1.34 9.09 6.05
C SER A 124 1.66 9.74 7.40
N LYS A 125 0.70 10.07 8.27
CA LYS A 125 0.95 10.63 9.61
C LYS A 125 -0.14 10.26 10.60
#